data_AF-A0A0B7H7M0-F1
#
_entry.id   AF-A0A0B7H7M0-F1
#
_cell.length_a   1.000
_cell.length_b   1.000
_cell.length_c   1.000
_cell.angle_alpha   90.00
_cell.angle_beta   90.00
_cell.angle_gamma   90.00
#
_symmetry.space_group_name_H-M   'P 1'
#
loop_
_entity.id
_entity.type
_entity.pdbx_description
1 polymer ?
#
loop_
_entity_poly.entity_id
_entity_poly.type
_entity_poly.pdbx_seq_one_letter_code
_entity_poly.pdbx_strand_id
1 'polypeptide(L)' 'MTSLKKILKEQGYSAIELLPTKTLHLELKVSINGVEGRFLLDTGASNTCLGLDSIDFFNLQTDFSEIKAAGAGAK' A
#
# COMPACT_ATOMS: atom_id res chain seq x y z
N MET A 1 -25.95 -0.76 -21.34
CA MET A 1 -24.49 -1.03 -21.35
C MET A 1 -24.00 -1.15 -19.92
N THR A 2 -23.28 -2.22 -19.59
CA THR A 2 -22.70 -2.41 -18.26
C THR A 2 -21.42 -1.59 -18.15
N SER A 3 -21.29 -0.75 -17.13
CA SER A 3 -20.08 0.07 -16.94
C SER A 3 -18.93 -0.76 -16.35
N LEU A 4 -17.69 -0.36 -16.62
CA LEU A 4 -16.49 -0.98 -16.01
C LEU A 4 -16.59 -1.03 -14.48
N LYS A 5 -17.09 0.05 -13.86
CA LYS A 5 -17.31 0.12 -12.41
C LYS A 5 -18.24 -1.00 -11.90
N LYS A 6 -19.28 -1.33 -12.66
CA LYS A 6 -20.22 -2.40 -12.31
C LYS A 6 -19.55 -3.78 -12.41
N ILE A 7 -18.81 -4.02 -13.50
CA ILE A 7 -18.05 -5.27 -13.71
C ILE A 7 -17.05 -5.49 -12.56
N LEU A 8 -16.25 -4.48 -12.23
CA LEU A 8 -15.25 -4.58 -11.15
C LEU A 8 -15.90 -4.82 -9.79
N LYS A 9 -17.02 -4.15 -9.50
CA LYS A 9 -17.75 -4.38 -8.24
C LYS A 9 -18.30 -5.80 -8.15
N GLU A 10 -18.82 -6.35 -9.25
CA GLU A 10 -19.30 -7.74 -9.33
C GLU A 10 -18.15 -8.76 -9.16
N GLN A 11 -16.93 -8.39 -9.54
CA GLN A 11 -15.71 -9.18 -9.32
C GLN A 11 -15.11 -9.03 -7.91
N GLY A 12 -15.74 -8.26 -7.03
CA GLY A 12 -15.29 -8.07 -5.64
C GLY A 12 -14.25 -6.97 -5.44
N TYR A 13 -13.97 -6.15 -6.47
CA TYR A 13 -13.08 -4.99 -6.31
C TYR A 13 -13.75 -3.87 -5.50
N SER A 14 -12.94 -3.22 -4.68
CA SER A 14 -13.33 -2.03 -3.91
C SER A 14 -12.78 -0.76 -4.56
N ALA A 15 -13.58 0.30 -4.56
CA ALA A 15 -13.13 1.62 -4.99
C ALA A 15 -12.53 2.38 -3.79
N ILE A 16 -11.30 2.85 -3.93
CA ILE A 16 -10.58 3.63 -2.93
C ILE A 16 -10.19 4.97 -3.57
N GLU A 17 -10.35 6.05 -2.81
CA GLU A 17 -9.91 7.38 -3.22
C GLU A 17 -8.38 7.50 -3.13
N LEU A 18 -7.77 8.07 -4.17
CA LEU A 18 -6.34 8.37 -4.23
C LEU A 18 -6.17 9.89 -4.13
N LEU A 19 -5.32 10.33 -3.21
CA LEU A 19 -5.08 11.76 -2.97
C LEU A 19 -3.65 12.12 -3.33
N PRO A 20 -3.39 13.24 -4.02
CA PRO A 20 -2.03 13.70 -4.25
C PRO A 20 -1.42 14.25 -2.97
N THR A 21 -0.17 13.89 -2.71
CA THR A 21 0.66 14.44 -1.63
C THR A 21 1.39 15.71 -2.09
N LYS A 22 2.04 16.42 -1.17
CA LYS A 22 2.87 17.60 -1.49
C LYS A 22 4.02 17.29 -2.45
N THR A 23 4.50 16.04 -2.47
CA THR A 23 5.57 15.57 -3.36
C THR A 23 5.01 14.92 -4.63
N LEU A 24 3.72 15.11 -4.93
CA LEU A 24 3.01 14.61 -6.12
C LEU A 24 2.88 13.08 -6.23
N HIS A 25 3.20 12.34 -5.17
CA HIS A 25 2.83 10.93 -5.09
C HIS A 25 1.34 10.80 -4.75
N LEU A 26 0.71 9.72 -5.21
CA LEU A 26 -0.64 9.38 -4.79
C LEU A 26 -0.58 8.60 -3.48
N GLU A 27 -1.38 9.00 -2.50
CA GLU A 27 -1.59 8.26 -1.27
C GLU A 27 -3.00 7.66 -1.20
N LEU A 28 -3.10 6.55 -0.47
CA LEU A 28 -4.36 5.90 -0.14
C LEU A 28 -4.43 5.62 1.36
N LYS A 29 -5.63 5.73 1.92
CA LYS A 29 -5.92 5.32 3.30
C LYS A 29 -6.25 3.84 3.33
N VAL A 30 -5.51 3.09 4.12
CA VAL A 30 -5.77 1.66 4.37
C VAL A 30 -5.56 1.36 5.85
N SER A 31 -5.98 0.18 6.29
CA SER A 31 -5.75 -0.28 7.65
C SER A 31 -5.00 -1.60 7.63
N ILE A 32 -4.00 -1.73 8.50
CA ILE A 32 -3.30 -2.99 8.77
C ILE A 32 -3.60 -3.37 10.21
N ASN A 33 -4.08 -4.60 10.44
CA ASN A 33 -4.47 -5.10 11.77
C ASN A 33 -5.43 -4.18 12.55
N GLY A 34 -6.32 -3.47 11.84
CA GLY A 34 -7.29 -2.54 12.43
C GLY A 34 -6.72 -1.14 12.72
N VAL A 35 -5.44 -0.89 12.44
CA VAL A 35 -4.79 0.41 12.61
C VAL A 35 -4.73 1.14 11.28
N GLU A 36 -5.32 2.33 11.22
CA GLU A 36 -5.33 3.17 10.01
C GLU A 36 -3.94 3.76 9.71
N GLY A 37 -3.61 3.79 8.42
CA GLY A 37 -2.39 4.39 7.90
C GLY A 37 -2.59 4.98 6.51
N ARG A 38 -1.60 5.77 6.07
CA ARG A 38 -1.51 6.29 4.70
C ARG A 38 -0.34 5.64 4.00
N PHE A 39 -0.58 5.18 2.78
CA PHE A 39 0.39 4.46 1.98
C PHE A 39 0.55 5.15 0.65
N LEU A 40 1.76 5.16 0.11
CA LEU A 40 2.00 5.65 -1.25
C LEU A 40 1.65 4.56 -2.25
N LEU A 41 1.00 4.95 -3.35
CA LEU A 41 0.80 4.08 -4.50
C LEU A 41 2.08 4.06 -5.34
N ASP A 42 2.80 2.94 -5.31
CA ASP A 42 4.02 2.71 -6.08
C ASP A 42 3.86 1.48 -6.97
N THR A 43 3.63 1.70 -8.28
CA THR A 43 3.51 0.61 -9.27
C THR A 43 4.85 -0.03 -9.61
N GLY A 44 5.98 0.56 -9.20
CA GLY A 44 7.32 0.02 -9.40
C GLY A 44 7.74 -0.97 -8.31
N ALA A 45 7.03 -1.03 -7.19
CA ALA A 45 7.34 -1.92 -6.09
C ALA A 45 6.78 -3.33 -6.32
N SER A 46 7.61 -4.36 -6.17
CA SER A 46 7.18 -5.76 -6.26
C SER A 46 6.34 -6.21 -5.06
N ASN A 47 6.49 -5.53 -3.92
CA ASN A 47 5.82 -5.83 -2.66
C ASN A 47 5.41 -4.52 -1.97
N THR A 48 4.39 -4.61 -1.11
CA THR A 48 4.12 -3.53 -0.15
C THR A 48 5.24 -3.51 0.89
N CYS A 49 5.81 -2.33 1.11
CA CYS A 49 6.93 -2.14 2.03
C CYS A 49 6.51 -1.27 3.21
N LEU A 50 7.06 -1.59 4.38
CA LEU A 50 6.85 -0.90 5.64
C LEU A 50 8.22 -0.67 6.28
N GLY A 51 8.38 0.48 6.95
CA GLY A 51 9.57 0.74 7.75
C GLY A 51 9.57 -0.13 9.00
N LEU A 52 10.75 -0.51 9.50
CA LEU A 52 10.87 -1.30 10.74
C LEU A 52 10.31 -0.55 11.97
N ASP A 53 10.30 0.77 11.92
CA ASP A 53 9.69 1.66 12.90
C ASP A 53 8.16 1.55 12.96
N SER A 54 7.53 0.94 11.94
CA SER A 54 6.08 0.75 11.88
C SER A 54 5.58 -0.57 12.48
N ILE A 55 6.49 -1.44 12.93
CA ILE A 55 6.16 -2.76 13.51
C ILE A 55 5.21 -2.62 14.70
N ASP A 56 5.59 -1.81 15.69
CA ASP A 56 4.78 -1.61 16.88
C ASP A 56 3.47 -0.88 16.56
N PHE A 57 3.51 0.13 15.67
CA PHE A 57 2.35 0.92 15.31
C PHE A 57 1.24 0.07 14.66
N PHE A 58 1.61 -0.82 13.73
CA PHE A 58 0.65 -1.68 13.04
C PHE A 58 0.47 -3.06 13.69
N ASN A 59 1.04 -3.29 14.87
CA ASN A 59 1.02 -4.59 15.56
C ASN A 59 1.49 -5.75 14.64
N LEU A 60 2.60 -5.56 13.93
CA LEU A 60 3.09 -6.53 12.96
C LEU A 60 3.76 -7.72 13.66
N GLN A 61 3.47 -8.92 13.19
CA GLN A 61 4.30 -10.10 13.45
C GLN A 61 5.35 -10.19 12.36
N THR A 62 6.63 -10.20 12.74
CA THR A 62 7.76 -10.15 11.80
C THR A 62 8.65 -11.35 11.98
N ASP A 63 9.00 -11.98 10.86
CA ASP A 63 10.03 -13.02 10.80
C ASP A 63 11.25 -12.50 10.04
N PHE A 64 12.43 -13.01 10.41
CA PHE A 64 13.65 -12.65 9.70
C PHE A 64 13.63 -13.22 8.27
N SER A 65 14.02 -12.38 7.30
CA SER A 65 14.24 -12.77 5.92
C SER A 65 15.69 -12.43 5.54
N GLU A 66 16.37 -13.36 4.88
CA GLU A 66 17.68 -13.11 4.29
C GLU A 66 17.59 -12.06 3.17
N ILE A 67 16.44 -11.98 2.50
CA ILE A 67 16.15 -11.00 1.46
C ILE A 67 15.63 -9.74 2.12
N LYS A 68 16.38 -8.65 1.97
CA LYS A 68 15.99 -7.30 2.39
C LYS A 68 15.51 -6.49 1.19
N ALA A 69 14.48 -5.67 1.39
CA ALA A 69 14.03 -4.74 0.36
C ALA A 69 15.16 -3.76 -0.01
N ALA A 70 15.44 -3.63 -1.30
CA ALA A 70 16.38 -2.64 -1.83
C ALA A 70 15.59 -1.49 -2.44
N GLY A 71 15.98 -0.25 -2.13
CA GLY A 71 15.38 0.93 -2.75
C GLY A 71 15.87 1.12 -4.18
N ALA A 72 15.03 1.75 -5.01
CA ALA A 72 15.41 2.17 -6.37
C ALA A 72 16.55 3.21 -6.41
N GLY A 73 16.99 3.70 -5.25
CA GLY A 73 18.07 4.69 -5.07
C GLY A 73 19.43 4.10 -4.67
N ALA A 74 19.62 2.77 -4.69
CA ALA A 74 20.93 2.18 -4.48
C ALA A 74 21.86 2.47 -5.68
N LYS A 75 22.54 3.61 -5.64
CA LYS A 75 23.80 3.87 -6.33
C LYS A 75 24.88 4.12 -5.30
#